data_AF-A0A0G4GA25-F1
#
_entry.id   AF-A0A0G4GA25-F1
#
_cell.length_a   1.000
_cell.length_b   1.000
_cell.length_c   1.000
_cell.angle_alpha   90.00
_cell.angle_beta   90.00
_cell.angle_gamma   90.00
#
_symmetry.space_group_name_H-M   'P 1'
#
loop_
_entity.id
_entity.type
_entity.pdbx_description
1 polymer ?
#
loop_
_entity_poly.entity_id
_entity_poly.type
_entity_poly.pdbx_seq_one_letter_code
_entity_poly.pdbx_strand_id
1 'polypeptide(L)'
;MNREQKDESIRSADDCGLSNRRDIEANNGVTNSNGTSHPPTVQRRAFSRPKHDGFSGHSFEHTCRETIHVSLFAILGVLARQGTSQLFGPPLWNVMPPPLFSELPANALGSFTMGMAASAVERIKRATGPSVHLGVSTGFCGSFTTFASWMYRVIKHLADGQVVTALLMVMLGFHVSIMSFFVGKHAHLLLERMLEPTVAAVAEEKEEDTKTVQTGMVDTLSGQHKEAVDSMRGLHREMRGAVLRRSWSAILQLDSALENLLFVEDNRPPISRPDNNGDTTADAPAKMPTAEQRFHNGCLLLSGTAVFLICYGALVCAAIFDRSSYRFDIYWLPALLGPAGAIVRWQLGKVNKLPRFAGKFPLGTFLANVVATFANGVLSAVLLLYGYSLDELSGEFTVASMSGIDASLSTVSTFVAELHGLELWRAYVYGLLSVVVAVGVGIVPYGAVYWTM
;
A
#
# COMPACT_ATOMS: atom_id res chain seq x y z
N MET A 1 79.95 -3.07 7.97
CA MET A 1 79.70 -2.37 9.25
C MET A 1 78.19 -2.20 9.36
N ASN A 2 77.52 -2.82 10.32
CA ASN A 2 77.69 -2.79 11.79
C ASN A 2 77.29 -1.43 12.37
N ARG A 3 76.50 -1.36 13.45
CA ARG A 3 75.69 -2.39 14.15
C ARG A 3 74.54 -1.66 14.86
N GLU A 4 73.32 -2.19 14.87
CA GLU A 4 72.75 -3.04 15.95
C GLU A 4 72.92 -2.41 17.36
N GLN A 5 71.85 -2.00 18.05
CA GLN A 5 70.83 -2.81 18.77
C GLN A 5 71.22 -2.88 20.28
N LYS A 6 70.30 -2.72 21.24
CA LYS A 6 69.46 -3.75 21.91
C LYS A 6 68.69 -3.08 23.07
N ASP A 7 67.62 -3.63 23.67
CA ASP A 7 66.54 -4.63 23.40
C ASP A 7 65.58 -4.48 24.63
N GLU A 8 64.36 -5.02 24.78
CA GLU A 8 63.43 -5.88 24.01
C GLU A 8 61.99 -5.30 24.25
N SER A 9 60.79 -5.89 24.13
CA SER A 9 60.18 -7.21 23.82
C SER A 9 58.84 -6.94 23.05
N ILE A 10 58.09 -7.82 22.34
CA ILE A 10 57.80 -9.27 22.37
C ILE A 10 56.83 -9.62 23.54
N ARG A 11 55.55 -10.04 23.40
CA ARG A 11 54.65 -10.56 22.32
C ARG A 11 53.17 -10.18 22.70
N SER A 12 52.21 -9.87 21.82
CA SER A 12 51.43 -10.67 20.81
C SER A 12 50.10 -11.27 21.31
N ALA A 13 49.06 -11.19 20.45
CA ALA A 13 47.84 -12.03 20.33
C ALA A 13 46.54 -11.77 21.18
N ASP A 14 45.43 -11.59 20.43
CA ASP A 14 44.10 -12.24 20.48
C ASP A 14 43.03 -12.04 21.59
N ASP A 15 42.02 -11.22 21.22
CA ASP A 15 40.56 -11.53 21.09
C ASP A 15 39.60 -11.84 22.28
N CYS A 16 38.33 -11.40 22.08
CA CYS A 16 37.05 -11.76 22.72
C CYS A 16 36.78 -11.44 24.23
N GLY A 17 35.54 -11.06 24.60
CA GLY A 17 35.12 -11.01 26.03
C GLY A 17 33.93 -10.13 26.45
N LEU A 18 32.70 -10.66 26.41
CA LEU A 18 31.42 -10.10 26.89
C LEU A 18 31.36 -9.61 28.37
N SER A 19 30.53 -8.59 28.69
CA SER A 19 29.27 -8.74 29.49
C SER A 19 28.82 -7.56 30.40
N ASN A 20 27.53 -7.56 30.77
CA ASN A 20 26.76 -6.53 31.48
C ASN A 20 27.03 -6.36 33.00
N ARG A 21 26.96 -5.11 33.49
CA ARG A 21 26.16 -4.68 34.66
C ARG A 21 25.55 -3.30 34.32
N ARG A 22 24.25 -3.00 34.47
CA ARG A 22 23.28 -3.12 35.59
C ARG A 22 23.50 -2.10 36.72
N ASP A 23 22.91 -0.93 36.52
CA ASP A 23 22.54 0.00 37.59
C ASP A 23 21.26 -0.46 38.31
N ILE A 24 21.13 -0.08 39.58
CA ILE A 24 19.95 -0.33 40.42
C ILE A 24 19.70 0.95 41.21
N GLU A 25 18.66 1.70 40.86
CA GLU A 25 18.21 2.82 41.68
C GLU A 25 17.35 2.29 42.84
N ALA A 26 17.79 2.56 44.07
CA ALA A 26 16.99 2.36 45.26
C ALA A 26 16.08 3.59 45.46
N ASN A 27 14.80 3.37 45.72
CA ASN A 27 13.89 4.44 46.16
C ASN A 27 13.58 4.30 47.66
N ASN A 28 13.36 5.45 48.31
CA ASN A 28 13.46 5.57 49.76
C ASN A 28 12.23 5.06 50.51
N GLY A 29 12.46 4.56 51.72
CA GLY A 29 11.41 4.05 52.59
C GLY A 29 10.59 5.14 53.27
N VAL A 30 9.29 4.90 53.40
CA VAL A 30 8.43 5.58 54.37
C VAL A 30 7.89 4.53 55.32
N THR A 31 8.42 4.48 56.54
CA THR A 31 7.92 3.61 57.60
C THR A 31 6.60 4.17 58.15
N ASN A 32 5.54 3.38 58.12
CA ASN A 32 4.33 3.69 58.88
C ASN A 32 3.88 2.45 59.66
N SER A 33 3.68 2.61 60.96
CA SER A 33 3.52 1.50 61.89
C SER A 33 2.06 1.09 62.06
N ASN A 34 1.70 -0.11 61.61
CA ASN A 34 0.66 -0.94 62.22
C ASN A 34 0.85 -2.40 61.77
N GLY A 35 0.71 -3.36 62.69
CA GLY A 35 1.12 -4.74 62.46
C GLY A 35 -0.01 -5.70 62.11
N THR A 36 -0.06 -6.16 60.86
CA THR A 36 -0.65 -7.46 60.47
C THR A 36 0.19 -8.10 59.35
N SER A 37 0.72 -9.29 59.61
CA SER A 37 1.55 -10.03 58.65
C SER A 37 0.70 -10.88 57.71
N HIS A 38 0.33 -10.35 56.54
CA HIS A 38 -0.20 -11.16 55.45
C HIS A 38 0.95 -11.71 54.58
N PRO A 39 0.95 -13.02 54.21
CA PRO A 39 1.92 -13.55 53.28
C PRO A 39 1.70 -12.93 51.88
N PRO A 40 2.76 -12.67 51.10
CA PRO A 40 2.61 -12.08 49.77
C PRO A 40 1.86 -13.03 48.84
N THR A 41 0.63 -12.67 48.48
CA THR A 41 -0.17 -13.43 47.51
C THR A 41 0.58 -13.50 46.19
N VAL A 42 1.11 -14.68 45.84
CA VAL A 42 1.85 -14.89 44.58
C VAL A 42 0.86 -14.79 43.43
N GLN A 43 0.67 -13.57 42.94
CA GLN A 43 -0.13 -13.27 41.76
C GLN A 43 0.60 -13.89 40.58
N ARG A 44 0.23 -15.14 40.22
CA ARG A 44 0.68 -15.80 39.00
C ARG A 44 0.33 -14.88 37.84
N ARG A 45 1.31 -14.12 37.34
CA ARG A 45 1.24 -13.56 35.99
C ARG A 45 0.94 -14.74 35.08
N ALA A 46 -0.25 -14.76 34.49
CA ALA A 46 -0.56 -15.71 33.44
C ALA A 46 0.55 -15.54 32.39
N PHE A 47 1.28 -16.63 32.13
CA PHE A 47 2.38 -16.59 31.17
C PHE A 47 1.76 -16.58 29.78
N SER A 48 1.24 -15.41 29.39
CA SER A 48 0.72 -15.12 28.07
C SER A 48 1.79 -15.52 27.09
N ARG A 49 1.57 -16.63 26.38
CA ARG A 49 2.46 -17.07 25.31
C ARG A 49 2.68 -15.86 24.41
N PRO A 50 3.93 -15.44 24.12
CA PRO A 50 4.14 -14.40 23.13
C PRO A 50 3.42 -14.86 21.87
N LYS A 51 2.56 -13.99 21.32
CA LYS A 51 2.07 -14.24 19.97
C LYS A 51 3.32 -14.29 19.09
N HIS A 52 3.38 -15.29 18.21
CA HIS A 52 4.39 -15.31 17.17
C HIS A 52 3.99 -14.26 16.14
N ASP A 53 4.26 -13.01 16.50
CA ASP A 53 4.30 -11.88 15.58
C ASP A 53 5.46 -12.19 14.64
N GLY A 54 5.11 -12.69 13.44
CA GLY A 54 6.08 -13.11 12.44
C GLY A 54 6.97 -11.95 11.98
N PHE A 55 7.93 -12.25 11.11
CA PHE A 55 8.98 -11.34 10.63
C PHE A 55 8.52 -10.01 10.00
N SER A 56 7.21 -9.76 9.89
CA SER A 56 6.59 -8.52 9.40
C SER A 56 5.80 -7.71 10.43
N GLY A 57 5.58 -8.21 11.67
CA GLY A 57 4.77 -7.54 12.69
C GLY A 57 3.26 -7.40 12.37
N HIS A 58 2.80 -7.99 11.26
CA HIS A 58 1.41 -7.98 10.82
C HIS A 58 0.79 -9.38 10.88
N SER A 59 -0.54 -9.46 11.00
CA SER A 59 -1.27 -10.72 10.84
C SER A 59 -0.94 -11.38 9.49
N PHE A 60 -0.80 -12.71 9.49
CA PHE A 60 -0.57 -13.52 8.29
C PHE A 60 -1.60 -13.21 7.19
N GLU A 61 -2.88 -13.11 7.55
CA GLU A 61 -4.01 -12.72 6.69
C GLU A 61 -3.75 -11.41 5.92
N HIS A 62 -3.18 -10.40 6.59
CA HIS A 62 -2.86 -9.10 5.99
C HIS A 62 -1.77 -9.25 4.94
N THR A 63 -0.71 -9.98 5.28
CA THR A 63 0.42 -10.27 4.39
C THR A 63 -0.05 -11.04 3.14
N CYS A 64 -0.93 -12.03 3.30
CA CYS A 64 -1.55 -12.76 2.18
C CYS A 64 -2.38 -11.83 1.30
N ARG A 65 -3.29 -11.03 1.88
CA ARG A 65 -4.18 -10.13 1.12
C ARG A 65 -3.38 -9.11 0.31
N GLU A 66 -2.34 -8.51 0.90
CA GLU A 66 -1.43 -7.59 0.19
C GLU A 66 -0.66 -8.29 -0.94
N THR A 67 -0.08 -9.46 -0.67
CA THR A 67 0.66 -10.26 -1.68
C THR A 67 -0.21 -10.59 -2.88
N ILE A 68 -1.45 -11.01 -2.66
CA ILE A 68 -2.43 -11.33 -3.71
C ILE A 68 -2.76 -10.11 -4.57
N HIS A 69 -3.03 -8.96 -3.94
CA HIS A 69 -3.34 -7.73 -4.69
C HIS A 69 -2.13 -7.19 -5.46
N VAL A 70 -0.92 -7.21 -4.88
CA VAL A 70 0.32 -6.86 -5.59
C VAL A 70 0.52 -7.77 -6.80
N SER A 71 0.31 -9.09 -6.65
CA SER A 71 0.49 -10.08 -7.72
C SER A 71 -0.53 -9.90 -8.86
N LEU A 72 -1.82 -9.78 -8.52
CA LEU A 72 -2.90 -9.60 -9.49
C LEU A 72 -2.72 -8.33 -10.33
N PHE A 73 -2.38 -7.21 -9.69
CA PHE A 73 -2.15 -5.95 -10.39
C PHE A 73 -0.78 -5.92 -11.09
N ALA A 74 0.24 -6.66 -10.63
CA ALA A 74 1.51 -6.81 -11.35
C ALA A 74 1.34 -7.50 -12.70
N ILE A 75 0.54 -8.57 -12.77
CA ILE A 75 0.13 -9.22 -14.03
C ILE A 75 -0.42 -8.19 -15.03
N LEU A 76 -1.38 -7.38 -14.60
CA LEU A 76 -1.98 -6.33 -15.43
C LEU A 76 -0.96 -5.27 -15.85
N GLY A 77 0.01 -4.95 -14.98
CA GLY A 77 1.11 -4.04 -15.29
C GLY A 77 2.04 -4.58 -16.37
N VAL A 78 2.46 -5.85 -16.27
CA VAL A 78 3.29 -6.48 -17.31
C VAL A 78 2.55 -6.56 -18.63
N LEU A 79 1.28 -7.01 -18.65
CA LEU A 79 0.49 -7.07 -19.87
C LEU A 79 0.30 -5.69 -20.51
N ALA A 80 0.08 -4.64 -19.72
CA ALA A 80 0.03 -3.26 -20.20
C ALA A 80 1.37 -2.79 -20.78
N ARG A 81 2.51 -3.10 -20.13
CA ARG A 81 3.85 -2.79 -20.63
C ARG A 81 4.10 -3.43 -21.99
N GLN A 82 3.82 -4.73 -22.12
CA GLN A 82 4.00 -5.45 -23.38
C GLN A 82 3.06 -4.93 -24.46
N GLY A 83 1.80 -4.63 -24.13
CA GLY A 83 0.86 -3.93 -25.02
C GLY A 83 1.40 -2.58 -25.52
N THR A 84 1.99 -1.75 -24.66
CA THR A 84 2.61 -0.50 -25.11
C THR A 84 3.83 -0.71 -26.00
N SER A 85 4.66 -1.73 -25.74
CA SER A 85 5.80 -2.06 -26.60
C SER A 85 5.38 -2.55 -28.00
N GLN A 86 4.14 -2.98 -28.18
CA GLN A 86 3.59 -3.49 -29.44
C GLN A 86 2.74 -2.43 -30.17
N LEU A 87 2.12 -1.50 -29.44
CA LEU A 87 1.45 -0.32 -30.00
C LEU A 87 2.45 0.69 -30.58
N PHE A 88 3.61 0.84 -29.94
CA PHE A 88 4.70 1.76 -30.30
C PHE A 88 5.90 1.04 -30.96
N GLY A 89 5.77 -0.24 -31.29
CA GLY A 89 6.82 -1.05 -31.90
C GLY A 89 6.43 -1.63 -33.27
N PRO A 90 7.42 -2.01 -34.10
CA PRO A 90 7.15 -2.66 -35.37
C PRO A 90 6.86 -4.18 -35.19
N PRO A 91 5.92 -4.79 -35.93
CA PRO A 91 4.82 -4.17 -36.68
C PRO A 91 3.49 -4.94 -36.49
N LEU A 92 2.97 -5.05 -35.26
CA LEU A 92 1.64 -5.64 -35.00
C LEU A 92 0.50 -4.64 -34.94
N TRP A 93 0.77 -3.37 -34.62
CA TRP A 93 -0.23 -2.29 -34.66
C TRP A 93 0.25 -1.07 -35.44
N ASN A 94 1.50 -0.62 -35.22
CA ASN A 94 2.16 0.47 -35.97
C ASN A 94 1.31 1.76 -36.13
N VAL A 95 0.47 2.08 -35.13
CA VAL A 95 -0.39 3.27 -35.12
C VAL A 95 0.37 4.53 -34.72
N MET A 96 1.56 4.40 -34.13
CA MET A 96 2.42 5.51 -33.72
C MET A 96 3.87 5.25 -34.13
N PRO A 97 4.66 6.29 -34.47
CA PRO A 97 6.06 6.15 -34.83
C PRO A 97 6.89 5.59 -33.65
N PRO A 98 7.97 4.84 -33.93
CA PRO A 98 8.77 4.23 -32.88
C PRO A 98 9.43 5.29 -31.98
N PRO A 99 9.31 5.17 -30.64
CA PRO A 99 9.98 6.07 -29.70
C PRO A 99 11.48 5.78 -29.65
N LEU A 100 12.26 6.73 -29.13
CA LEU A 100 13.71 6.58 -28.91
C LEU A 100 14.08 5.30 -28.11
N PHE A 101 13.16 4.83 -27.26
CA PHE A 101 13.20 3.51 -26.63
C PHE A 101 11.80 3.01 -26.25
N SER A 102 11.55 1.70 -26.33
CA SER A 102 10.20 1.11 -26.20
C SER A 102 9.59 1.21 -24.80
N GLU A 103 10.41 1.43 -23.77
CA GLU A 103 9.94 1.60 -22.39
C GLU A 103 9.41 3.00 -22.13
N LEU A 104 9.67 3.98 -23.01
CA LEU A 104 9.27 5.38 -22.82
C LEU A 104 7.74 5.55 -22.67
N PRO A 105 6.87 4.94 -23.51
CA PRO A 105 5.41 5.05 -23.32
C PRO A 105 4.93 4.33 -22.06
N ALA A 106 5.49 3.17 -21.72
CA ALA A 106 5.16 2.43 -20.51
C ALA A 106 5.54 3.20 -19.24
N ASN A 107 6.74 3.81 -19.23
CA ASN A 107 7.23 4.66 -18.15
C ASN A 107 6.43 5.95 -18.02
N ALA A 108 6.02 6.57 -19.13
CA ALA A 108 5.12 7.73 -19.13
C ALA A 108 3.74 7.39 -18.54
N LEU A 109 3.04 6.39 -19.08
CA LEU A 109 1.68 6.02 -18.67
C LEU A 109 1.63 5.43 -17.25
N GLY A 110 2.62 4.61 -16.88
CA GLY A 110 2.78 4.10 -15.51
C GLY A 110 3.11 5.20 -14.49
N SER A 111 3.84 6.25 -14.88
CA SER A 111 4.09 7.42 -14.01
C SER A 111 2.87 8.34 -13.91
N PHE A 112 2.10 8.51 -15.00
CA PHE A 112 0.82 9.23 -14.99
C PHE A 112 -0.22 8.57 -14.08
N THR A 113 -0.42 7.26 -14.21
CA THR A 113 -1.34 6.49 -13.35
C THR A 113 -0.90 6.49 -11.88
N MET A 114 0.41 6.45 -11.62
CA MET A 114 0.96 6.66 -10.27
C MET A 114 0.72 8.08 -9.75
N GLY A 115 0.79 9.10 -10.60
CA GLY A 115 0.46 10.49 -10.26
C GLY A 115 -1.00 10.65 -9.83
N MET A 116 -1.93 10.06 -10.59
CA MET A 116 -3.34 10.00 -10.20
C MET A 116 -3.52 9.26 -8.86
N ALA A 117 -2.94 8.07 -8.72
CA ALA A 117 -3.07 7.25 -7.51
C ALA A 117 -2.46 7.92 -6.27
N ALA A 118 -1.35 8.65 -6.42
CA ALA A 118 -0.67 9.41 -5.37
C ALA A 118 -1.39 10.70 -4.97
N SER A 119 -2.24 11.25 -5.83
CA SER A 119 -3.14 12.35 -5.48
C SER A 119 -4.46 11.84 -4.86
N ALA A 120 -4.95 10.67 -5.30
CA ALA A 120 -6.24 10.11 -4.92
C ALA A 120 -6.22 9.18 -3.69
N VAL A 121 -5.08 9.08 -2.98
CA VAL A 121 -4.79 8.05 -1.95
C VAL A 121 -5.96 7.81 -0.99
N GLU A 122 -6.44 8.87 -0.31
CA GLU A 122 -7.49 8.73 0.70
C GLU A 122 -8.91 8.58 0.12
N ARG A 123 -9.12 8.89 -1.16
CA ARG A 123 -10.37 8.54 -1.87
C ARG A 123 -10.37 7.07 -2.23
N ILE A 124 -9.28 6.56 -2.84
CA ILE A 124 -9.13 5.15 -3.21
C ILE A 124 -9.20 4.25 -1.97
N LYS A 125 -8.43 4.54 -0.90
CA LYS A 125 -8.46 3.75 0.34
C LYS A 125 -9.85 3.64 0.96
N ARG A 126 -10.67 4.71 0.90
CA ARG A 126 -12.05 4.71 1.41
C ARG A 126 -13.02 3.94 0.51
N ALA A 127 -12.83 4.00 -0.82
CA ALA A 127 -13.72 3.33 -1.77
C ALA A 127 -13.41 1.84 -2.00
N THR A 128 -12.14 1.43 -1.95
CA THR A 128 -11.69 0.07 -2.34
C THR A 128 -10.78 -0.61 -1.31
N GLY A 129 -10.48 0.05 -0.19
CA GLY A 129 -9.60 -0.47 0.85
C GLY A 129 -8.09 -0.32 0.56
N PRO A 130 -7.23 -0.41 1.59
CA PRO A 130 -5.79 -0.20 1.42
C PRO A 130 -5.09 -1.20 0.49
N SER A 131 -5.54 -2.46 0.47
CA SER A 131 -4.92 -3.53 -0.34
C SER A 131 -5.12 -3.31 -1.85
N VAL A 132 -6.24 -2.71 -2.28
CA VAL A 132 -6.46 -2.36 -3.69
C VAL A 132 -5.62 -1.15 -4.09
N HIS A 133 -5.50 -0.13 -3.23
CA HIS A 133 -4.58 0.99 -3.47
C HIS A 133 -3.12 0.52 -3.58
N LEU A 134 -2.70 -0.44 -2.75
CA LEU A 134 -1.38 -1.08 -2.84
C LEU A 134 -1.22 -1.86 -4.16
N GLY A 135 -2.26 -2.60 -4.59
CA GLY A 135 -2.29 -3.28 -5.88
C GLY A 135 -2.08 -2.30 -7.04
N VAL A 136 -2.88 -1.23 -7.13
CA VAL A 136 -2.78 -0.23 -8.19
C VAL A 136 -1.41 0.46 -8.22
N SER A 137 -0.91 0.93 -7.07
CA SER A 137 0.37 1.66 -7.00
C SER A 137 1.59 0.75 -7.14
N THR A 138 1.69 -0.29 -6.32
CA THR A 138 2.89 -1.14 -6.19
C THR A 138 2.86 -2.33 -7.16
N GLY A 139 1.69 -2.93 -7.39
CA GLY A 139 1.50 -3.96 -8.40
C GLY A 139 1.53 -3.37 -9.81
N PHE A 140 0.46 -2.66 -10.19
CA PHE A 140 0.24 -2.20 -11.57
C PHE A 140 1.20 -1.08 -11.98
N CYS A 141 1.14 0.10 -11.37
CA CYS A 141 2.01 1.22 -11.80
C CYS A 141 3.49 0.86 -11.69
N GLY A 142 3.86 0.12 -10.64
CA GLY A 142 5.19 -0.45 -10.46
C GLY A 142 5.64 -1.30 -11.66
N SER A 143 4.87 -2.36 -11.99
CA SER A 143 5.21 -3.36 -13.01
C SER A 143 4.80 -2.98 -14.44
N PHE A 144 4.10 -1.87 -14.63
CA PHE A 144 3.89 -1.25 -15.94
C PHE A 144 5.12 -0.45 -16.35
N THR A 145 5.72 0.29 -15.42
CA THR A 145 7.05 0.88 -15.63
C THR A 145 8.17 -0.16 -15.56
N THR A 146 9.36 0.19 -16.03
CA THR A 146 10.60 -0.57 -15.80
C THR A 146 11.79 0.37 -15.83
N PHE A 147 12.65 0.28 -14.82
CA PHE A 147 13.91 1.01 -14.76
C PHE A 147 15.06 0.14 -15.27
N ALA A 148 15.06 -1.16 -14.98
CA ALA A 148 16.11 -2.08 -15.41
C ALA A 148 16.16 -2.30 -16.93
N SER A 149 15.01 -2.33 -17.61
CA SER A 149 14.97 -2.46 -19.09
C SER A 149 15.40 -1.15 -19.78
N TRP A 150 15.03 0.00 -19.21
CA TRP A 150 15.47 1.31 -19.68
C TRP A 150 16.98 1.51 -19.49
N MET A 151 17.52 1.20 -18.30
CA MET A 151 18.96 1.23 -18.05
C MET A 151 19.73 0.23 -18.92
N TYR A 152 19.20 -0.98 -19.18
CA TYR A 152 19.82 -1.91 -20.11
C TYR A 152 19.94 -1.32 -21.52
N ARG A 153 18.90 -0.66 -22.05
CA ARG A 153 19.01 0.02 -23.34
C ARG A 153 20.04 1.15 -23.35
N VAL A 154 20.17 1.91 -22.25
CA VAL A 154 21.24 2.90 -22.08
C VAL A 154 22.61 2.21 -22.09
N ILE A 155 22.77 1.10 -21.36
CA ILE A 155 23.99 0.28 -21.31
C ILE A 155 24.39 -0.24 -22.69
N LYS A 156 23.46 -0.73 -23.52
CA LYS A 156 23.77 -1.15 -24.90
C LYS A 156 24.42 -0.01 -25.69
N HIS A 157 23.75 1.14 -25.75
CA HIS A 157 24.27 2.31 -26.49
C HIS A 157 25.60 2.82 -25.93
N LEU A 158 25.87 2.70 -24.62
CA LEU A 158 27.19 2.99 -24.05
C LEU A 158 28.26 1.99 -24.49
N ALA A 159 27.94 0.69 -24.54
CA ALA A 159 28.84 -0.34 -25.03
C ALA A 159 29.15 -0.22 -26.53
N ASP A 160 28.16 0.23 -27.32
CA ASP A 160 28.27 0.59 -28.74
C ASP A 160 29.02 1.93 -28.97
N GLY A 161 29.51 2.60 -27.91
CA GLY A 161 30.19 3.90 -27.98
C GLY A 161 29.28 5.12 -28.24
N GLN A 162 27.96 4.92 -28.36
CA GLN A 162 26.95 5.94 -28.66
C GLN A 162 26.56 6.76 -27.40
N VAL A 163 27.55 7.35 -26.74
CA VAL A 163 27.40 8.05 -25.46
C VAL A 163 26.36 9.18 -25.53
N VAL A 164 26.28 9.92 -26.65
CA VAL A 164 25.28 10.99 -26.83
C VAL A 164 23.86 10.43 -26.83
N THR A 165 23.61 9.34 -27.56
CA THR A 165 22.31 8.65 -27.58
C THR A 165 21.92 8.17 -26.19
N ALA A 166 22.85 7.51 -25.49
CA ALA A 166 22.66 7.02 -24.12
C ALA A 166 22.29 8.16 -23.13
N LEU A 167 22.99 9.30 -23.19
CA LEU A 167 22.69 10.47 -22.36
C LEU A 167 21.31 11.07 -22.69
N LEU A 168 20.96 11.18 -23.97
CA LEU A 168 19.63 11.65 -24.39
C LEU A 168 18.51 10.72 -23.91
N MET A 169 18.71 9.40 -23.94
CA MET A 169 17.76 8.42 -23.40
C MET A 169 17.56 8.56 -21.88
N VAL A 170 18.62 8.87 -21.13
CA VAL A 170 18.54 9.16 -19.69
C VAL A 170 17.78 10.47 -19.45
N MET A 171 18.14 11.55 -20.13
CA MET A 171 17.50 12.87 -19.95
C MET A 171 16.01 12.84 -20.33
N LEU A 172 15.67 12.21 -21.47
CA LEU A 172 14.30 12.10 -21.96
C LEU A 172 13.43 11.21 -21.04
N GLY A 173 13.96 10.07 -20.59
CA GLY A 173 13.23 9.15 -19.72
C GLY A 173 12.93 9.76 -18.34
N PHE A 174 13.86 10.52 -17.76
CA PHE A 174 13.58 11.33 -16.57
C PHE A 174 12.50 12.38 -16.85
N HIS A 175 12.71 13.23 -17.88
CA HIS A 175 11.85 14.38 -18.14
C HIS A 175 10.40 13.95 -18.39
N VAL A 176 10.18 12.98 -19.29
CA VAL A 176 8.85 12.48 -19.61
C VAL A 176 8.19 11.84 -18.39
N SER A 177 8.88 10.97 -17.65
CA SER A 177 8.28 10.28 -16.50
C SER A 177 7.88 11.25 -15.38
N ILE A 178 8.72 12.27 -15.09
CA ILE A 178 8.44 13.32 -14.12
C ILE A 178 7.26 14.19 -14.58
N MET A 179 7.25 14.65 -15.84
CA MET A 179 6.14 15.44 -16.39
C MET A 179 4.83 14.64 -16.38
N SER A 180 4.84 13.38 -16.81
CA SER A 180 3.67 12.50 -16.78
C SER A 180 3.12 12.31 -15.36
N PHE A 181 3.96 12.15 -14.35
CA PHE A 181 3.52 12.08 -12.94
C PHE A 181 2.81 13.36 -12.48
N PHE A 182 3.36 14.55 -12.81
CA PHE A 182 2.69 15.82 -12.51
C PHE A 182 1.38 15.99 -13.27
N VAL A 183 1.32 15.62 -14.55
CA VAL A 183 0.07 15.61 -15.34
C VAL A 183 -0.96 14.66 -14.74
N GLY A 184 -0.54 13.50 -14.21
CA GLY A 184 -1.41 12.58 -13.46
C GLY A 184 -2.01 13.19 -12.18
N LYS A 185 -1.20 13.91 -11.40
CA LYS A 185 -1.70 14.64 -10.22
C LYS A 185 -2.72 15.71 -10.60
N HIS A 186 -2.42 16.53 -11.61
CA HIS A 186 -3.35 17.57 -12.08
C HIS A 186 -4.64 16.99 -12.71
N ALA A 187 -4.55 15.86 -13.40
CA ALA A 187 -5.71 15.16 -13.96
C ALA A 187 -6.66 14.67 -12.85
N HIS A 188 -6.14 14.21 -11.70
CA HIS A 188 -7.00 13.88 -10.56
C HIS A 188 -7.70 15.10 -9.98
N LEU A 189 -6.98 16.21 -9.75
CA LEU A 189 -7.56 17.44 -9.20
C LEU A 189 -8.61 18.07 -10.15
N LEU A 190 -8.40 17.97 -11.47
CA LEU A 190 -9.38 18.38 -12.46
C LEU A 190 -10.63 17.49 -12.41
N LEU A 191 -10.47 16.17 -12.34
CA LEU A 191 -11.58 15.23 -12.22
C LEU A 191 -12.36 15.41 -10.90
N GLU A 192 -11.66 15.67 -9.80
CA GLU A 192 -12.25 15.98 -8.50
C GLU A 192 -13.15 17.23 -8.59
N ARG A 193 -12.62 18.34 -9.13
CA ARG A 193 -13.36 19.59 -9.34
C ARG A 193 -14.53 19.48 -10.33
N MET A 194 -14.46 18.55 -11.30
CA MET A 194 -15.56 18.26 -12.22
C MET A 194 -16.65 17.39 -11.58
N LEU A 195 -16.29 16.53 -10.63
CA LEU A 195 -17.24 15.66 -9.91
C LEU A 195 -17.88 16.34 -8.70
N GLU A 196 -17.22 17.31 -8.07
CA GLU A 196 -17.74 18.10 -6.94
C GLU A 196 -19.20 18.57 -7.11
N PRO A 197 -19.60 19.27 -8.20
CA PRO A 197 -20.99 19.71 -8.37
C PRO A 197 -21.98 18.54 -8.54
N THR A 198 -21.57 17.44 -9.19
CA THR A 198 -22.43 16.25 -9.35
C THR A 198 -22.61 15.50 -8.03
N VAL A 199 -21.54 15.41 -7.22
CA VAL A 199 -21.59 14.78 -5.89
C VAL A 199 -22.38 15.63 -4.90
N ALA A 200 -22.31 16.96 -5.00
CA ALA A 200 -23.14 17.88 -4.21
C ALA A 200 -24.63 17.69 -4.54
N ALA A 201 -25.02 17.74 -5.82
CA ALA A 201 -26.43 17.55 -6.22
C ALA A 201 -27.01 16.20 -5.75
N VAL A 202 -26.25 15.10 -5.90
CA VAL A 202 -26.68 13.75 -5.45
C VAL A 202 -26.69 13.63 -3.91
N ALA A 203 -25.96 14.48 -3.19
CA ALA A 203 -26.03 14.56 -1.73
C ALA A 203 -27.26 15.36 -1.27
N GLU A 204 -27.56 16.48 -1.92
CA GLU A 204 -28.75 17.31 -1.66
C GLU A 204 -30.04 16.53 -1.95
N GLU A 205 -30.13 15.86 -3.10
CA GLU A 205 -31.24 14.96 -3.48
C GLU A 205 -31.48 13.88 -2.41
N LYS A 206 -30.42 13.21 -1.92
CA LYS A 206 -30.53 12.21 -0.86
C LYS A 206 -30.92 12.80 0.50
N GLU A 207 -30.51 14.02 0.82
CA GLU A 207 -30.89 14.67 2.07
C GLU A 207 -32.37 15.09 2.04
N GLU A 208 -32.88 15.53 0.89
CA GLU A 208 -34.30 15.83 0.66
C GLU A 208 -35.17 14.56 0.71
N ASP A 209 -34.76 13.47 0.04
CA ASP A 209 -35.41 12.15 0.14
C ASP A 209 -35.48 11.67 1.61
N THR A 210 -34.36 11.75 2.33
CA THR A 210 -34.27 11.30 3.73
C THR A 210 -35.18 12.12 4.64
N LYS A 211 -35.20 13.46 4.48
CA LYS A 211 -36.11 14.34 5.21
C LYS A 211 -37.58 14.04 4.88
N THR A 212 -37.89 13.79 3.62
CA THR A 212 -39.26 13.50 3.16
C THR A 212 -39.78 12.19 3.75
N VAL A 213 -38.98 11.12 3.69
CA VAL A 213 -39.31 9.82 4.31
C VAL A 213 -39.46 9.95 5.83
N GLN A 214 -38.55 10.66 6.50
CA GLN A 214 -38.60 10.84 7.95
C GLN A 214 -39.82 11.67 8.39
N THR A 215 -40.18 12.71 7.63
CA THR A 215 -41.36 13.56 7.90
C THR A 215 -42.65 12.78 7.71
N GLY A 216 -42.83 12.08 6.58
CA GLY A 216 -44.02 11.27 6.32
C GLY A 216 -44.23 10.13 7.34
N MET A 217 -43.14 9.57 7.89
CA MET A 217 -43.22 8.59 8.98
C MET A 217 -43.68 9.24 10.30
N VAL A 218 -43.20 10.43 10.63
CA VAL A 218 -43.64 11.20 11.82
C VAL A 218 -45.11 11.61 11.70
N ASP A 219 -45.54 12.12 10.53
CA ASP A 219 -46.92 12.52 10.29
C ASP A 219 -47.88 11.32 10.44
N THR A 220 -47.53 10.17 9.86
CA THR A 220 -48.30 8.92 9.98
C THR A 220 -48.45 8.50 11.45
N LEU A 221 -47.36 8.52 12.23
CA LEU A 221 -47.39 8.18 13.66
C LEU A 221 -48.21 9.19 14.48
N SER A 222 -48.15 10.48 14.13
CA SER A 222 -48.94 11.52 14.79
C SER A 222 -50.44 11.37 14.51
N GLY A 223 -50.81 10.96 13.28
CA GLY A 223 -52.18 10.65 12.88
C GLY A 223 -52.75 9.49 13.68
N GLN A 224 -52.04 8.37 13.71
CA GLN A 224 -52.44 7.19 14.51
C GLN A 224 -52.56 7.51 16.01
N HIS A 225 -51.63 8.30 16.56
CA HIS A 225 -51.72 8.74 17.95
C HIS A 225 -52.94 9.62 18.20
N LYS A 226 -53.24 10.56 17.30
CA LYS A 226 -54.40 11.45 17.39
C LYS A 226 -55.73 10.68 17.30
N GLU A 227 -55.85 9.73 16.37
CA GLU A 227 -57.02 8.85 16.26
C GLU A 227 -57.22 8.02 17.54
N ALA A 228 -56.16 7.44 18.10
CA ALA A 228 -56.22 6.73 19.37
C ALA A 228 -56.66 7.63 20.54
N VAL A 229 -56.14 8.86 20.62
CA VAL A 229 -56.51 9.85 21.64
C VAL A 229 -57.97 10.32 21.50
N ASP A 230 -58.44 10.61 20.28
CA ASP A 230 -59.82 11.04 20.07
C ASP A 230 -60.82 9.87 20.21
N SER A 231 -60.42 8.64 19.90
CA SER A 231 -61.19 7.43 20.24
C SER A 231 -61.30 7.22 21.76
N MET A 232 -60.19 7.35 22.50
CA MET A 232 -60.21 7.34 23.98
C MET A 232 -61.06 8.48 24.57
N ARG A 233 -61.06 9.67 23.95
CA ARG A 233 -61.95 10.78 24.35
C ARG A 233 -63.42 10.48 24.05
N GLY A 234 -63.72 9.79 22.95
CA GLY A 234 -65.07 9.27 22.64
C GLY A 234 -65.53 8.30 23.73
N LEU A 235 -64.73 7.28 24.00
CA LEU A 235 -64.98 6.28 25.05
C LEU A 235 -65.13 6.94 26.43
N HIS A 236 -64.35 7.97 26.76
CA HIS A 236 -64.48 8.73 28.01
C HIS A 236 -65.78 9.55 28.08
N ARG A 237 -66.29 10.07 26.96
CA ARG A 237 -67.61 10.75 26.92
C ARG A 237 -68.75 9.75 27.15
N GLU A 238 -68.68 8.58 26.53
CA GLU A 238 -69.66 7.50 26.74
C GLU A 238 -69.60 6.95 28.17
N MET A 239 -68.40 6.68 28.69
CA MET A 239 -68.19 6.28 30.08
C MET A 239 -68.66 7.35 31.06
N ARG A 240 -68.42 8.65 30.82
CA ARG A 240 -69.03 9.72 31.64
C ARG A 240 -70.56 9.66 31.59
N GLY A 241 -71.16 9.48 30.41
CA GLY A 241 -72.60 9.33 30.23
C GLY A 241 -73.22 8.10 30.94
N ALA A 242 -72.44 7.04 31.14
CA ALA A 242 -72.84 5.86 31.91
C ALA A 242 -72.58 6.02 33.43
N VAL A 243 -71.38 6.47 33.82
CA VAL A 243 -70.89 6.53 35.21
C VAL A 243 -71.51 7.68 36.01
N LEU A 244 -71.88 8.80 35.37
CA LEU A 244 -72.63 9.90 36.01
C LEU A 244 -74.01 9.47 36.54
N ARG A 245 -74.49 8.25 36.24
CA ARG A 245 -75.70 7.66 36.82
C ARG A 245 -75.46 6.66 37.97
N ARG A 246 -74.22 6.37 38.37
CA ARG A 246 -73.94 5.44 39.49
C ARG A 246 -72.81 5.79 40.46
N SER A 247 -71.71 6.46 40.07
CA SER A 247 -70.51 6.53 40.94
C SER A 247 -69.74 7.86 40.90
N TRP A 248 -70.34 8.97 41.34
CA TRP A 248 -69.63 10.25 41.47
C TRP A 248 -68.71 10.34 42.71
N SER A 249 -68.96 9.54 43.74
CA SER A 249 -68.28 9.61 45.05
C SER A 249 -66.89 8.97 45.12
N ALA A 250 -66.45 8.23 44.09
CA ALA A 250 -65.23 7.42 44.14
C ALA A 250 -64.00 8.02 43.43
N ILE A 251 -64.18 9.03 42.57
CA ILE A 251 -63.12 9.50 41.65
C ILE A 251 -62.22 10.56 42.28
N LEU A 252 -62.71 11.32 43.28
CA LEU A 252 -61.98 12.39 43.97
C LEU A 252 -60.81 11.93 44.88
N GLN A 253 -60.45 10.64 44.85
CA GLN A 253 -59.35 10.07 45.66
C GLN A 253 -58.16 9.54 44.83
N LEU A 254 -58.20 9.66 43.49
CA LEU A 254 -57.17 9.14 42.59
C LEU A 254 -56.33 10.22 41.89
N ASP A 255 -56.79 11.48 41.86
CA ASP A 255 -56.13 12.60 41.19
C ASP A 255 -54.74 12.89 41.79
N SER A 256 -54.64 12.89 43.12
CA SER A 256 -53.40 13.16 43.88
C SER A 256 -52.33 12.06 43.78
N ALA A 257 -52.64 10.91 43.18
CA ALA A 257 -51.70 9.81 42.99
C ALA A 257 -50.94 9.89 41.66
N LEU A 258 -51.45 10.64 40.67
CA LEU A 258 -50.91 10.64 39.30
C LEU A 258 -49.85 11.73 39.05
N GLU A 259 -49.91 12.89 39.71
CA GLU A 259 -48.91 13.96 39.54
C GLU A 259 -47.50 13.54 40.02
N ASN A 260 -47.42 12.62 40.99
CA ASN A 260 -46.16 12.12 41.55
C ASN A 260 -45.45 11.06 40.68
N LEU A 261 -45.98 10.71 39.50
CA LEU A 261 -45.47 9.62 38.65
C LEU A 261 -44.93 10.06 37.28
N LEU A 262 -44.87 11.37 37.00
CA LEU A 262 -44.36 11.92 35.74
C LEU A 262 -43.15 12.87 35.88
N PHE A 263 -42.59 13.02 37.09
CA PHE A 263 -41.24 13.56 37.27
C PHE A 263 -40.20 12.45 37.09
N VAL A 264 -39.66 12.34 35.88
CA VAL A 264 -38.40 11.62 35.60
C VAL A 264 -37.32 12.66 35.31
N GLU A 265 -36.21 12.58 36.04
CA GLU A 265 -35.20 13.63 36.09
C GLU A 265 -34.34 13.74 34.81
N ASP A 266 -33.90 14.98 34.51
CA ASP A 266 -32.99 15.33 33.42
C ASP A 266 -31.57 14.81 33.70
N ASN A 267 -31.28 13.61 33.20
CA ASN A 267 -30.02 12.91 33.46
C ASN A 267 -28.97 13.16 32.37
N ARG A 268 -28.63 14.44 32.15
CA ARG A 268 -27.53 14.85 31.23
C ARG A 268 -26.16 14.73 31.92
N PRO A 269 -25.19 13.98 31.36
CA PRO A 269 -23.83 13.95 31.90
C PRO A 269 -23.12 15.30 31.68
N PRO A 270 -22.20 15.70 32.58
CA PRO A 270 -21.62 17.04 32.60
C PRO A 270 -20.62 17.28 31.46
N ILE A 271 -20.58 18.53 30.97
CA ILE A 271 -19.58 18.99 30.00
C ILE A 271 -18.26 19.23 30.72
N SER A 272 -17.27 18.36 30.48
CA SER A 272 -15.88 18.61 30.88
C SER A 272 -15.25 19.71 30.02
N ARG A 273 -14.57 20.66 30.67
CA ARG A 273 -13.74 21.66 29.99
C ARG A 273 -12.41 21.03 29.57
N PRO A 274 -11.74 21.55 28.52
CA PRO A 274 -10.41 21.08 28.13
C PRO A 274 -9.34 21.59 29.10
N ASP A 275 -8.71 20.68 29.84
CA ASP A 275 -7.51 21.01 30.61
C ASP A 275 -6.30 21.13 29.68
N ASN A 276 -5.62 22.26 29.77
CA ASN A 276 -4.53 22.63 28.87
C ASN A 276 -3.19 22.15 29.45
N ASN A 277 -2.77 20.93 29.11
CA ASN A 277 -1.43 20.41 29.36
C ASN A 277 -0.97 19.62 28.13
N GLY A 278 0.17 20.00 27.55
CA GLY A 278 0.76 19.29 26.42
C GLY A 278 1.96 18.46 26.86
N ASP A 279 2.06 17.22 26.37
CA ASP A 279 3.34 16.57 26.13
C ASP A 279 3.23 15.48 25.04
N THR A 280 4.39 15.05 24.54
CA THR A 280 4.74 13.87 23.72
C THR A 280 3.62 13.08 23.01
N THR A 281 3.75 13.00 21.68
CA THR A 281 3.03 12.03 20.84
C THR A 281 3.54 10.60 21.06
N ALA A 282 3.10 9.94 22.12
CA ALA A 282 3.25 8.50 22.28
C ALA A 282 2.23 7.77 21.38
N ASP A 283 2.69 6.88 20.49
CA ASP A 283 1.81 6.17 19.56
C ASP A 283 0.76 5.33 20.30
N ALA A 284 -0.52 5.69 20.11
CA ALA A 284 -1.63 4.96 20.70
C ALA A 284 -1.68 3.51 20.15
N PRO A 285 -1.92 2.49 21.01
CA PRO A 285 -1.90 1.10 20.59
C PRO A 285 -2.94 0.85 19.50
N ALA A 286 -2.51 0.21 18.40
CA ALA A 286 -3.30 0.05 17.18
C ALA A 286 -4.70 -0.53 17.48
N LYS A 287 -5.73 0.31 17.28
CA LYS A 287 -7.13 -0.01 17.57
C LYS A 287 -7.54 -1.28 16.83
N MET A 288 -7.98 -2.31 17.56
CA MET A 288 -8.41 -3.57 16.95
C MET A 288 -9.51 -3.33 15.90
N PRO A 289 -9.47 -3.98 14.72
CA PRO A 289 -10.50 -3.83 13.71
C PRO A 289 -11.84 -4.36 14.23
N THR A 290 -12.93 -3.69 13.85
CA THR A 290 -14.30 -4.05 14.23
C THR A 290 -14.71 -5.40 13.63
N ALA A 291 -15.80 -6.01 14.12
CA ALA A 291 -16.31 -7.26 13.58
C ALA A 291 -16.66 -7.14 12.08
N GLU A 292 -17.30 -6.04 11.70
CA GLU A 292 -17.60 -5.65 10.31
C GLU A 292 -16.33 -5.51 9.46
N GLN A 293 -15.31 -4.80 9.96
CA GLN A 293 -14.02 -4.66 9.25
C GLN A 293 -13.32 -6.01 9.07
N ARG A 294 -13.41 -6.94 10.03
CA ARG A 294 -12.89 -8.31 9.88
C ARG A 294 -13.65 -9.11 8.83
N PHE A 295 -14.98 -9.01 8.82
CA PHE A 295 -15.81 -9.64 7.79
C PHE A 295 -15.47 -9.11 6.38
N HIS A 296 -15.43 -7.79 6.21
CA HIS A 296 -15.03 -7.16 4.94
C HIS A 296 -13.61 -7.56 4.51
N ASN A 297 -12.64 -7.57 5.42
CA ASN A 297 -11.26 -8.01 5.16
C ASN A 297 -11.19 -9.49 4.72
N GLY A 298 -12.02 -10.36 5.31
CA GLY A 298 -12.16 -11.77 4.93
C GLY A 298 -12.78 -11.93 3.54
N CYS A 299 -13.86 -11.21 3.25
CA CYS A 299 -14.48 -11.19 1.92
C CYS A 299 -13.50 -10.69 0.84
N LEU A 300 -12.74 -9.62 1.11
CA LEU A 300 -11.74 -9.07 0.19
C LEU A 300 -10.53 -10.00 -0.01
N LEU A 301 -10.15 -10.77 1.02
CA LEU A 301 -9.15 -11.83 0.87
C LEU A 301 -9.70 -12.97 0.01
N LEU A 302 -10.93 -13.45 0.27
CA LEU A 302 -11.53 -14.57 -0.46
C LEU A 302 -11.77 -14.24 -1.95
N SER A 303 -12.38 -13.09 -2.24
CA SER A 303 -12.63 -12.64 -3.61
C SER A 303 -11.33 -12.34 -4.34
N GLY A 304 -10.38 -11.67 -3.70
CA GLY A 304 -9.04 -11.44 -4.25
C GLY A 304 -8.30 -12.74 -4.56
N THR A 305 -8.40 -13.75 -3.69
CA THR A 305 -7.81 -15.09 -3.92
C THR A 305 -8.46 -15.77 -5.11
N ALA A 306 -9.80 -15.77 -5.19
CA ALA A 306 -10.53 -16.38 -6.30
C ALA A 306 -10.19 -15.72 -7.64
N VAL A 307 -10.20 -14.39 -7.71
CA VAL A 307 -9.82 -13.64 -8.93
C VAL A 307 -8.35 -13.89 -9.30
N PHE A 308 -7.43 -13.91 -8.33
CA PHE A 308 -6.02 -14.23 -8.60
C PHE A 308 -5.83 -15.64 -9.14
N LEU A 309 -6.48 -16.66 -8.56
CA LEU A 309 -6.41 -18.04 -9.05
C LEU A 309 -7.03 -18.19 -10.45
N ILE A 310 -8.12 -17.49 -10.74
CA ILE A 310 -8.74 -17.47 -12.08
C ILE A 310 -7.81 -16.80 -13.09
N CYS A 311 -7.27 -15.61 -12.80
CA CYS A 311 -6.38 -14.88 -13.72
C CYS A 311 -5.04 -15.61 -13.92
N TYR A 312 -4.42 -16.12 -12.86
CA TYR A 312 -3.16 -16.86 -12.95
C TYR A 312 -3.36 -18.23 -13.62
N GLY A 313 -4.44 -18.95 -13.31
CA GLY A 313 -4.81 -20.18 -13.98
C GLY A 313 -5.09 -19.97 -15.48
N ALA A 314 -5.78 -18.90 -15.85
CA ALA A 314 -6.00 -18.52 -17.25
C ALA A 314 -4.69 -18.20 -17.98
N LEU A 315 -3.72 -17.55 -17.32
CA LEU A 315 -2.38 -17.33 -17.88
C LEU A 315 -1.56 -18.61 -18.03
N VAL A 316 -1.63 -19.54 -17.06
CA VAL A 316 -0.98 -20.86 -17.18
C VAL A 316 -1.59 -21.63 -18.35
N CYS A 317 -2.92 -21.64 -18.50
CA CYS A 317 -3.59 -22.23 -19.65
C CYS A 317 -3.16 -21.56 -20.97
N ALA A 318 -3.14 -20.22 -21.04
CA ALA A 318 -2.69 -19.50 -22.23
C ALA A 318 -1.24 -19.83 -22.60
N ALA A 319 -0.34 -19.87 -21.61
CA ALA A 319 1.06 -20.24 -21.79
C ALA A 319 1.24 -21.69 -22.28
N ILE A 320 0.36 -22.62 -21.89
CA ILE A 320 0.38 -24.02 -22.36
C ILE A 320 -0.21 -24.15 -23.78
N PHE A 321 -1.36 -23.53 -24.05
CA PHE A 321 -2.07 -23.69 -25.33
C PHE A 321 -1.48 -22.85 -26.47
N ASP A 322 -0.86 -21.71 -26.18
CA ASP A 322 -0.28 -20.78 -27.16
C ASP A 322 1.27 -20.86 -27.18
N ARG A 323 1.84 -21.96 -26.66
CA ARG A 323 3.29 -22.18 -26.44
C ARG A 323 4.15 -22.05 -27.70
N SER A 324 3.61 -22.39 -28.87
CA SER A 324 4.31 -22.29 -30.16
C SER A 324 4.13 -20.94 -30.87
N SER A 325 3.42 -19.99 -30.25
CA SER A 325 3.27 -18.62 -30.74
C SER A 325 4.25 -17.67 -30.06
N TYR A 326 4.76 -16.68 -30.80
CA TYR A 326 5.55 -15.54 -30.27
C TYR A 326 4.90 -14.81 -29.07
N ARG A 327 3.61 -15.01 -28.84
CA ARG A 327 2.84 -14.46 -27.71
C ARG A 327 3.25 -15.09 -26.38
N PHE A 328 3.76 -16.31 -26.40
CA PHE A 328 4.33 -16.98 -25.23
C PHE A 328 5.47 -16.14 -24.64
N ASP A 329 6.44 -15.76 -25.46
CA ASP A 329 7.63 -14.99 -25.09
C ASP A 329 7.30 -13.55 -24.71
N ILE A 330 6.37 -12.94 -25.45
CA ILE A 330 6.07 -11.51 -25.34
C ILE A 330 5.05 -11.23 -24.22
N TYR A 331 4.04 -12.08 -24.02
CA TYR A 331 2.95 -11.82 -23.07
C TYR A 331 2.87 -12.87 -21.96
N TRP A 332 2.78 -14.16 -22.29
CA TRP A 332 2.34 -15.17 -21.33
C TRP A 332 3.41 -15.50 -20.28
N LEU A 333 4.63 -15.85 -20.70
CA LEU A 333 5.71 -16.19 -19.78
C LEU A 333 6.18 -14.98 -18.95
N PRO A 334 6.34 -13.75 -19.51
CA PRO A 334 6.65 -12.56 -18.70
C PRO A 334 5.55 -12.22 -17.67
N ALA A 335 4.26 -12.38 -18.02
CA ALA A 335 3.16 -12.09 -17.10
C ALA A 335 3.05 -13.12 -15.96
N LEU A 336 3.39 -14.39 -16.22
CA LEU A 336 3.49 -15.42 -15.17
C LEU A 336 4.63 -15.13 -14.19
N LEU A 337 5.77 -14.63 -14.67
CA LEU A 337 6.95 -14.34 -13.84
C LEU A 337 6.90 -12.97 -13.14
N GLY A 338 6.19 -11.99 -13.70
CA GLY A 338 6.06 -10.61 -13.17
C GLY A 338 5.72 -10.48 -11.68
N PRO A 339 4.76 -11.25 -11.12
CA PRO A 339 4.45 -11.26 -9.69
C PRO A 339 5.67 -11.48 -8.78
N ALA A 340 6.63 -12.32 -9.15
CA ALA A 340 7.80 -12.60 -8.32
C ALA A 340 8.64 -11.33 -8.09
N GLY A 341 8.94 -10.59 -9.17
CA GLY A 341 9.66 -9.32 -9.09
C GLY A 341 8.87 -8.26 -8.30
N ALA A 342 7.56 -8.15 -8.54
CA ALA A 342 6.69 -7.20 -7.85
C ALA A 342 6.58 -7.47 -6.33
N ILE A 343 6.51 -8.75 -5.92
CA ILE A 343 6.54 -9.15 -4.51
C ILE A 343 7.87 -8.75 -3.86
N VAL A 344 9.00 -9.07 -4.49
CA VAL A 344 10.33 -8.70 -3.95
C VAL A 344 10.49 -7.18 -3.82
N ARG A 345 10.07 -6.41 -4.84
CA ARG A 345 10.03 -4.93 -4.77
C ARG A 345 9.14 -4.42 -3.64
N TRP A 346 7.96 -5.02 -3.43
CA TRP A 346 7.07 -4.64 -2.32
C TRP A 346 7.69 -4.90 -0.94
N GLN A 347 8.39 -6.04 -0.77
CA GLN A 347 9.12 -6.31 0.48
C GLN A 347 10.27 -5.32 0.68
N LEU A 348 11.07 -5.04 -0.37
CA LEU A 348 12.13 -4.03 -0.33
C LEU A 348 11.58 -2.63 -0.01
N GLY A 349 10.41 -2.25 -0.55
CA GLY A 349 9.75 -0.98 -0.27
C GLY A 349 9.39 -0.75 1.21
N LYS A 350 9.39 -1.79 2.05
CA LYS A 350 9.24 -1.65 3.51
C LYS A 350 10.49 -1.01 4.14
N VAL A 351 11.67 -1.21 3.55
CA VAL A 351 12.95 -0.59 3.99
C VAL A 351 12.89 0.94 3.88
N ASN A 352 12.16 1.49 2.91
CA ASN A 352 11.98 2.95 2.74
C ASN A 352 11.31 3.61 3.96
N LYS A 353 10.58 2.85 4.77
CA LYS A 353 9.84 3.33 5.95
C LYS A 353 10.65 3.30 7.25
N LEU A 354 11.85 2.72 7.25
CA LEU A 354 12.70 2.67 8.45
C LEU A 354 13.20 4.08 8.83
N PRO A 355 13.30 4.46 10.12
CA PRO A 355 13.68 5.83 10.55
C PRO A 355 15.04 6.34 10.04
N ARG A 356 15.93 5.43 9.64
CA ARG A 356 17.22 5.76 9.00
C ARG A 356 17.06 6.29 7.56
N PHE A 357 16.01 5.87 6.86
CA PHE A 357 15.82 6.05 5.41
C PHE A 357 14.59 6.89 5.04
N ALA A 358 13.53 6.87 5.88
CA ALA A 358 12.31 7.64 5.69
C ALA A 358 12.61 9.15 5.51
N GLY A 359 12.09 9.74 4.43
CA GLY A 359 12.32 11.15 4.04
C GLY A 359 13.77 11.51 3.66
N LYS A 360 14.69 10.53 3.62
CA LYS A 360 16.14 10.75 3.43
C LYS A 360 16.66 10.08 2.16
N PHE A 361 16.43 8.78 2.00
CA PHE A 361 16.90 8.00 0.85
C PHE A 361 16.06 6.71 0.69
N PRO A 362 15.30 6.52 -0.40
CA PRO A 362 14.46 5.33 -0.64
C PRO A 362 15.29 4.07 -0.99
N LEU A 363 15.96 3.50 0.02
CA LEU A 363 16.93 2.41 -0.14
C LEU A 363 16.32 1.14 -0.77
N GLY A 364 15.08 0.79 -0.44
CA GLY A 364 14.38 -0.35 -1.03
C GLY A 364 14.15 -0.21 -2.52
N THR A 365 13.70 0.96 -2.98
CA THR A 365 13.49 1.24 -4.42
C THR A 365 14.84 1.34 -5.15
N PHE A 366 15.84 1.96 -4.52
CA PHE A 366 17.23 1.98 -5.02
C PHE A 366 17.77 0.57 -5.24
N LEU A 367 17.72 -0.29 -4.22
CA LEU A 367 18.20 -1.67 -4.31
C LEU A 367 17.42 -2.49 -5.34
N ALA A 368 16.09 -2.34 -5.40
CA ALA A 368 15.26 -3.03 -6.37
C ALA A 368 15.64 -2.65 -7.82
N ASN A 369 15.86 -1.36 -8.10
CA ASN A 369 16.29 -0.87 -9.41
C ASN A 369 17.73 -1.30 -9.76
N VAL A 370 18.67 -1.25 -8.80
CA VAL A 370 20.08 -1.62 -9.02
C VAL A 370 20.24 -3.13 -9.21
N VAL A 371 19.62 -3.96 -8.36
CA VAL A 371 19.69 -5.43 -8.45
C VAL A 371 19.06 -5.93 -9.75
N ALA A 372 17.89 -5.42 -10.13
CA ALA A 372 17.26 -5.77 -11.39
C ALA A 372 18.09 -5.32 -12.61
N THR A 373 18.78 -4.17 -12.54
CA THR A 373 19.65 -3.74 -13.65
C THR A 373 20.90 -4.61 -13.77
N PHE A 374 21.48 -5.04 -12.64
CA PHE A 374 22.58 -6.01 -12.64
C PHE A 374 22.14 -7.36 -13.22
N ALA A 375 21.02 -7.92 -12.74
CA ALA A 375 20.48 -9.18 -13.22
C ALA A 375 20.18 -9.14 -14.73
N ASN A 376 19.50 -8.08 -15.19
CA ASN A 376 19.21 -7.88 -16.62
C ASN A 376 20.50 -7.78 -17.47
N GLY A 377 21.57 -7.19 -16.93
CA GLY A 377 22.90 -7.17 -17.54
C GLY A 377 23.58 -8.56 -17.61
N VAL A 378 23.47 -9.37 -16.56
CA VAL A 378 23.96 -10.76 -16.52
C VAL A 378 23.19 -11.66 -17.49
N LEU A 379 21.85 -11.59 -17.50
CA LEU A 379 21.01 -12.37 -18.41
C LEU A 379 21.29 -11.99 -19.88
N SER A 380 21.52 -10.69 -20.15
CA SER A 380 21.95 -10.23 -21.48
C SER A 380 23.34 -10.75 -21.88
N ALA A 381 24.27 -10.84 -20.93
CA ALA A 381 25.61 -11.41 -21.16
C ALA A 381 25.55 -12.93 -21.46
N VAL A 382 24.65 -13.66 -20.78
CA VAL A 382 24.36 -15.07 -21.05
C VAL A 382 23.76 -15.25 -22.46
N LEU A 383 22.83 -14.39 -22.87
CA LEU A 383 22.28 -14.42 -24.23
C LEU A 383 23.32 -14.11 -25.32
N LEU A 384 24.31 -13.25 -25.04
CA LEU A 384 25.44 -13.03 -25.96
C LEU A 384 26.33 -14.28 -26.06
N LEU A 385 26.78 -14.83 -24.92
CA LEU A 385 27.69 -15.99 -24.87
C LEU A 385 27.06 -17.28 -25.44
N TYR A 386 25.77 -17.51 -25.19
CA TYR A 386 25.14 -18.81 -25.38
C TYR A 386 23.83 -18.76 -26.19
N GLY A 387 23.44 -17.63 -26.78
CA GLY A 387 22.14 -17.49 -27.47
C GLY A 387 21.87 -18.49 -28.60
N TYR A 388 22.90 -19.09 -29.19
CA TYR A 388 22.79 -20.16 -30.21
C TYR A 388 22.95 -21.59 -29.66
N SER A 389 23.26 -21.74 -28.37
CA SER A 389 23.59 -23.03 -27.72
C SER A 389 22.79 -23.31 -26.44
N LEU A 390 22.02 -22.34 -25.93
CA LEU A 390 20.91 -22.57 -25.02
C LEU A 390 19.84 -23.43 -25.71
N ASP A 391 19.19 -24.30 -24.95
CA ASP A 391 17.92 -24.88 -25.38
C ASP A 391 16.82 -23.81 -25.42
N GLU A 392 15.76 -24.09 -26.18
CA GLU A 392 14.62 -23.21 -26.41
C GLU A 392 14.04 -22.67 -25.08
N LEU A 393 13.75 -23.55 -24.11
CA LEU A 393 13.15 -23.19 -22.83
C LEU A 393 14.08 -22.31 -21.98
N SER A 394 15.39 -22.59 -21.95
CA SER A 394 16.37 -21.74 -21.26
C SER A 394 16.50 -20.35 -21.90
N GLY A 395 16.43 -20.26 -23.23
CA GLY A 395 16.41 -18.98 -23.95
C GLY A 395 15.16 -18.15 -23.63
N GLU A 396 13.98 -18.75 -23.78
CA GLU A 396 12.69 -18.14 -23.46
C GLU A 396 12.61 -17.67 -22.01
N PHE A 397 13.00 -18.53 -21.06
CA PHE A 397 12.98 -18.21 -19.64
C PHE A 397 13.96 -17.08 -19.28
N THR A 398 15.09 -16.97 -19.98
CA THR A 398 16.04 -15.86 -19.81
C THR A 398 15.40 -14.53 -20.26
N VAL A 399 14.80 -14.48 -21.45
CA VAL A 399 14.11 -13.29 -21.98
C VAL A 399 12.88 -12.92 -21.14
N ALA A 400 12.12 -13.91 -20.66
CA ALA A 400 10.97 -13.70 -19.79
C ALA A 400 11.36 -13.33 -18.35
N SER A 401 12.55 -13.69 -17.87
CA SER A 401 13.09 -13.19 -16.60
C SER A 401 13.46 -11.71 -16.69
N MET A 402 14.10 -11.30 -17.79
CA MET A 402 14.43 -9.89 -18.06
C MET A 402 13.17 -9.00 -18.18
N SER A 403 12.16 -9.48 -18.92
CA SER A 403 10.94 -8.70 -19.24
C SER A 403 9.77 -8.90 -18.26
N GLY A 404 9.81 -9.97 -17.47
CA GLY A 404 8.87 -10.30 -16.40
C GLY A 404 9.43 -9.96 -15.03
N ILE A 405 10.43 -10.69 -14.53
CA ILE A 405 10.97 -10.54 -13.16
C ILE A 405 11.67 -9.20 -12.97
N ASP A 406 12.79 -8.94 -13.66
CA ASP A 406 13.63 -7.76 -13.43
C ASP A 406 12.90 -6.46 -13.75
N ALA A 407 12.15 -6.46 -14.84
CA ALA A 407 11.31 -5.34 -15.23
C ALA A 407 10.14 -5.09 -14.25
N SER A 408 9.71 -6.07 -13.44
CA SER A 408 8.68 -5.86 -12.38
C SER A 408 9.28 -5.65 -10.99
N LEU A 409 10.50 -6.12 -10.76
CA LEU A 409 11.35 -5.83 -9.60
C LEU A 409 11.82 -4.36 -9.62
N SER A 410 12.14 -3.83 -10.79
CA SER A 410 12.43 -2.40 -10.95
C SER A 410 11.16 -1.55 -11.17
N THR A 411 11.27 -0.23 -11.10
CA THR A 411 10.16 0.73 -11.30
C THR A 411 10.67 2.15 -11.59
N VAL A 412 9.99 2.86 -12.47
CA VAL A 412 10.16 4.32 -12.67
C VAL A 412 9.05 5.10 -11.98
N SER A 413 7.82 4.59 -11.96
CA SER A 413 6.66 5.26 -11.35
C SER A 413 6.84 5.53 -9.85
N THR A 414 7.31 4.52 -9.10
CA THR A 414 7.58 4.67 -7.66
C THR A 414 8.78 5.59 -7.42
N PHE A 415 9.83 5.43 -8.22
CA PHE A 415 11.04 6.25 -8.18
C PHE A 415 10.74 7.75 -8.40
N VAL A 416 9.89 8.09 -9.37
CA VAL A 416 9.44 9.47 -9.63
C VAL A 416 8.54 10.00 -8.49
N ALA A 417 7.63 9.18 -7.96
CA ALA A 417 6.80 9.56 -6.82
C ALA A 417 7.65 9.84 -5.55
N GLU A 418 8.72 9.09 -5.36
CA GLU A 418 9.68 9.27 -4.25
C GLU A 418 10.60 10.47 -4.47
N LEU A 419 11.07 10.72 -5.70
CA LEU A 419 11.79 11.96 -6.05
C LEU A 419 10.96 13.22 -5.75
N HIS A 420 9.65 13.18 -6.01
CA HIS A 420 8.73 14.26 -5.64
C HIS A 420 8.49 14.39 -4.12
N GLY A 421 8.69 13.32 -3.34
CA GLY A 421 8.52 13.28 -1.89
C GLY A 421 9.78 13.64 -1.09
N LEU A 422 10.89 13.98 -1.74
CA LEU A 422 12.18 14.32 -1.11
C LEU A 422 12.47 15.82 -1.16
N GLU A 423 13.30 16.29 -0.22
CA GLU A 423 13.97 17.59 -0.34
C GLU A 423 14.78 17.65 -1.64
N LEU A 424 14.73 18.79 -2.35
CA LEU A 424 15.28 18.95 -3.71
C LEU A 424 16.72 18.43 -3.87
N TRP A 425 17.62 18.74 -2.93
CA TRP A 425 18.99 18.23 -2.94
C TRP A 425 19.06 16.70 -2.80
N ARG A 426 18.25 16.11 -1.90
CA ARG A 426 18.16 14.65 -1.72
C ARG A 426 17.56 13.98 -2.96
N ALA A 427 16.60 14.63 -3.62
CA ALA A 427 16.04 14.16 -4.89
C ALA A 427 17.10 14.10 -5.99
N TYR A 428 17.91 15.16 -6.17
CA TYR A 428 19.02 15.15 -7.14
C TYR A 428 20.06 14.06 -6.84
N VAL A 429 20.49 13.93 -5.58
CA VAL A 429 21.47 12.90 -5.17
C VAL A 429 20.90 11.49 -5.37
N TYR A 430 19.65 11.24 -4.96
CA TYR A 430 18.98 9.95 -5.13
C TYR A 430 18.79 9.60 -6.61
N GLY A 431 18.34 10.55 -7.44
CA GLY A 431 18.12 10.35 -8.86
C GLY A 431 19.41 10.05 -9.62
N LEU A 432 20.46 10.85 -9.38
CA LEU A 432 21.78 10.66 -10.00
C LEU A 432 22.42 9.35 -9.57
N LEU A 433 22.44 9.04 -8.26
CA LEU A 433 23.06 7.83 -7.74
C LEU A 433 22.35 6.56 -8.25
N SER A 434 21.01 6.60 -8.36
CA SER A 434 20.23 5.48 -8.90
C SER A 434 20.62 5.13 -10.33
N VAL A 435 20.85 6.13 -11.20
CA VAL A 435 21.28 5.89 -12.58
C VAL A 435 22.76 5.51 -12.66
N VAL A 436 23.65 6.27 -12.01
CA VAL A 436 25.11 6.02 -12.09
C VAL A 436 25.47 4.63 -11.56
N VAL A 437 24.87 4.21 -10.43
CA VAL A 437 25.12 2.87 -9.88
C VAL A 437 24.49 1.79 -10.74
N ALA A 438 23.24 1.95 -11.21
CA ALA A 438 22.58 0.95 -12.04
C ALA A 438 23.29 0.72 -13.39
N VAL A 439 23.69 1.81 -14.08
CA VAL A 439 24.50 1.73 -15.30
C VAL A 439 25.85 1.08 -14.99
N GLY A 440 26.52 1.50 -13.90
CA GLY A 440 27.82 0.97 -13.49
C GLY A 440 27.81 -0.53 -13.19
N VAL A 441 26.80 -1.05 -12.47
CA VAL A 441 26.72 -2.50 -12.20
C VAL A 441 26.21 -3.29 -13.42
N GLY A 442 25.35 -2.72 -14.25
CA GLY A 442 24.78 -3.42 -15.41
C GLY A 442 25.72 -3.49 -16.62
N ILE A 443 26.60 -2.50 -16.82
CA ILE A 443 27.59 -2.51 -17.90
C ILE A 443 28.75 -3.46 -17.64
N VAL A 444 29.07 -3.79 -16.37
CA VAL A 444 30.15 -4.73 -16.04
C VAL A 444 29.92 -6.12 -16.64
N PRO A 445 28.82 -6.84 -16.38
CA PRO A 445 28.60 -8.17 -16.97
C PRO A 445 28.34 -8.11 -18.48
N TYR A 446 27.53 -7.14 -18.95
CA TYR A 446 27.19 -7.02 -20.37
C TYR A 446 28.40 -6.62 -21.22
N GLY A 447 29.10 -5.55 -20.84
CA GLY A 447 30.23 -4.99 -21.56
C GLY A 447 31.46 -5.89 -21.55
N ALA A 448 31.73 -6.56 -20.41
CA ALA A 448 32.86 -7.50 -20.33
C ALA A 448 32.72 -8.69 -21.31
N VAL A 449 31.49 -9.12 -21.63
CA VAL A 449 31.25 -10.06 -22.74
C VAL A 449 31.30 -9.33 -24.09
N TYR A 450 30.51 -8.27 -24.25
CA TYR A 450 30.28 -7.60 -25.53
C TYR A 450 31.56 -7.05 -26.18
N TRP A 451 32.55 -6.59 -25.40
CA TRP A 451 33.84 -6.10 -25.90
C TRP A 451 34.91 -7.20 -26.09
N THR A 452 34.57 -8.48 -25.88
CA THR A 452 35.47 -9.63 -26.08
C THR A 452 35.04 -10.56 -27.21
N MET A 453 33.98 -10.17 -27.94
CA MET A 453 33.45 -10.82 -29.14
C MET A 453 33.81 -10.02 -30.40
#